data_AF-A0A1N6XSS4-F1
#
_entry.id   AF-A0A1N6XSS4-F1
#
_cell.length_a   1.000
_cell.length_b   1.000
_cell.length_c   1.000
_cell.angle_alpha   90.00
_cell.angle_beta   90.00
_cell.angle_gamma   90.00
#
_symmetry.space_group_name_H-M   'P 1'
#
loop_
_entity.id
_entity.type
_entity.pdbx_description
1 polymer ?
#
loop_
_entity_poly.entity_id
_entity_poly.type
_entity_poly.pdbx_seq_one_letter_code
_entity_poly.pdbx_strand_id
1 'polypeptide(L)' 'MSLADSLEYECLLCGRREWATDSLVSTCRRCGGEMRNVEVVGS' A
#
# COMPACT_ATOMS: atom_id res chain seq x y z
N MET A 1 -19.10 8.54 9.82
CA MET A 1 -17.99 7.59 10.00
C MET A 1 -17.19 7.64 8.73
N SER A 2 -16.07 8.34 8.73
CA SER A 2 -15.13 8.42 7.61
C SER A 2 -14.68 7.00 7.29
N LEU A 3 -14.93 6.53 6.06
CA LEU A 3 -14.21 5.37 5.55
C LEU A 3 -12.74 5.72 5.72
N ALA A 4 -12.03 5.00 6.59
CA ALA A 4 -10.59 4.91 6.44
C ALA A 4 -10.40 4.28 5.07
N ASP A 5 -10.12 5.10 4.05
CA ASP A 5 -9.80 4.64 2.71
C ASP A 5 -8.73 3.57 2.89
N SER A 6 -9.11 2.31 2.67
CA SER A 6 -8.18 1.21 2.81
C SER A 6 -7.24 1.33 1.64
N LEU A 7 -6.05 1.85 1.92
CA LEU A 7 -5.05 2.14 0.93
C LEU A 7 -4.34 0.82 0.59
N GLU A 8 -4.47 0.39 -0.66
CA GLU A 8 -3.70 -0.74 -1.18
C GLU A 8 -2.29 -0.27 -1.52
N TYR A 9 -1.28 -1.01 -1.11
CA TYR A 9 0.12 -0.71 -1.37
C TYR A 9 0.77 -1.86 -2.11
N GLU A 10 1.59 -1.57 -3.11
CA GLU A 10 2.36 -2.55 -3.87
C GLU A 10 3.86 -2.31 -3.70
N CYS A 11 4.61 -3.38 -3.44
CA CYS A 11 6.06 -3.35 -3.38
C CYS A 11 6.65 -3.26 -4.79
N LEU A 12 7.45 -2.24 -5.05
CA LEU A 12 8.12 -2.06 -6.34
C LEU A 12 9.20 -3.12 -6.63
N LEU A 13 9.71 -3.81 -5.60
CA LEU A 13 10.75 -4.82 -5.76
C LEU A 13 10.21 -6.23 -5.99
N CYS A 14 9.17 -6.63 -5.25
CA CYS A 14 8.68 -8.00 -5.27
C CYS A 14 7.21 -8.14 -5.69
N GLY A 15 6.52 -7.03 -6.00
CA GLY A 15 5.12 -7.00 -6.41
C GLY A 15 4.12 -7.39 -5.31
N ARG A 16 4.57 -7.50 -4.05
CA ARG A 16 3.69 -7.85 -2.94
C ARG A 16 2.71 -6.73 -2.67
N ARG A 17 1.43 -7.08 -2.57
CA ARG A 17 0.36 -6.15 -2.21
C ARG A 17 -0.02 -6.30 -0.75
N GLU A 18 -0.18 -5.17 -0.07
CA GLU A 18 -0.55 -5.08 1.34
C GLU A 18 -1.65 -4.03 1.51
N TRP A 19 -2.62 -4.33 2.36
CA TRP A 19 -3.69 -3.40 2.71
C TRP A 19 -3.27 -2.68 3.99
N ALA A 20 -3.24 -1.36 3.96
CA ALA A 20 -2.93 -0.56 5.14
C ALA A 20 -4.05 0.43 5.40
N THR A 21 -4.45 0.51 6.67
CA THR A 21 -5.41 1.50 7.17
C THR A 21 -4.76 2.86 7.42
N ASP A 22 -3.43 2.92 7.40
CA ASP A 22 -2.63 4.12 7.64
C ASP A 22 -1.60 4.30 6.53
N SER A 23 -1.33 5.56 6.20
CA SER A 23 -0.38 5.96 5.15
C SER A 23 1.10 5.69 5.49
N LEU A 24 1.36 5.06 6.63
CA LEU A 24 2.69 4.83 7.21
C LEU A 24 3.40 3.58 6.68
N VAL A 25 2.78 2.79 5.80
CA VAL A 25 3.43 1.62 5.21
C VAL A 25 4.34 2.05 4.06
N SER A 26 5.55 2.46 4.40
CA SER A 26 6.60 2.84 3.43
C SER A 26 7.43 1.65 2.94
N THR A 27 7.38 0.51 3.63
CA THR A 27 8.37 -0.56 3.44
C THR A 27 7.76 -1.97 3.47
N CYS A 28 8.13 -2.79 2.50
CA CYS A 28 7.63 -4.15 2.34
C CYS A 28 8.18 -5.05 3.44
N ARG A 29 7.29 -5.73 4.17
CA ARG A 29 7.72 -6.64 5.25
C ARG A 29 8.45 -7.88 4.77
N ARG A 30 8.36 -8.20 3.47
CA ARG A 30 8.97 -9.39 2.89
C ARG A 30 10.41 -9.14 2.43
N CYS A 31 10.66 -8.03 1.74
CA CYS A 31 11.96 -7.77 1.11
C CYS A 31 12.60 -6.45 1.55
N GLY A 32 11.95 -5.65 2.39
CA GLY A 32 12.42 -4.32 2.77
C GLY A 32 12.34 -3.26 1.65
N GLY A 33 11.72 -3.58 0.52
CA GLY A 33 11.56 -2.67 -0.61
C GLY A 33 10.56 -1.55 -0.36
N GLU A 34 10.65 -0.50 -1.16
CA GLU A 34 9.69 0.60 -1.12
C GLU A 34 8.28 0.11 -1.51
N MET A 35 7.30 0.58 -0.75
CA MET A 35 5.88 0.34 -1.00
C MET A 35 5.27 1.62 -1.58
N ARG A 36 4.53 1.48 -2.68
CA ARG A 36 3.81 2.60 -3.31
C ARG A 36 2.32 2.39 -3.17
N ASN A 37 1.59 3.45 -2.91
CA ASN A 37 0.13 3.38 -2.93
C ASN A 37 -0.33 3.01 -4.33
N VAL A 38 -1.10 1.94 -4.44
CA VAL A 38 -1.91 1.64 -5.59
C VAL A 38 -3.14 2.52 -5.42
N GLU A 39 -3.02 3.80 -5.80
CA GLU A 39 -4.21 4.63 -5.93
C GLU A 39 -5.13 3.87 -6.89
N VAL A 40 -6.23 3.34 -6.35
CA VAL A 40 -7.31 2.85 -7.17
C VAL A 40 -7.85 4.11 -7.81
N VAL A 41 -7.32 4.45 -8.99
CA VAL A 41 -7.86 5.52 -9.82
C VAL A 41 -9.28 5.10 -10.13
N GLY A 42 -10.21 5.59 -9.31
CA GLY A 42 -11.63 5.48 -9.53
C GLY A 42 -11.92 6.12 -10.88
N SER A 43 -12.40 5.28 -11.79
CA SER A 43 -12.96 5.57 -13.11
C SER A 43 -13.75 6.87 -13.20
#